data_AF-A0A8S3FUJ9-F1
#
_entry.id   AF-A0A8S3FUJ9-F1
#
_cell.length_a   1.000
_cell.length_b   1.000
_cell.length_c   1.000
_cell.angle_alpha   90.00
_cell.angle_beta   90.00
_cell.angle_gamma   90.00
#
_symmetry.space_group_name_H-M   'P 1'
#
loop_
_entity.id
_entity.type
_entity.pdbx_description
1 polymer ?
#
loop_
_entity_poly.entity_id
_entity_poly.type
_entity_poly.pdbx_seq_one_letter_code
_entity_poly.pdbx_strand_id
1 'polypeptide(L)'
;MTTFRHNNEKFSCTTSRFLTPTFRRPGYREIIKINSLCDPEEIVCSKWSDEDENYYQLINTALLDDNYEVLKKHARFINSLRMAIKNNHSNEIIIVYRGLSIDSKQVNEEYKIGSQFLWPTFTSTSRNKDVADGFGDYIFEIHAAEHDWTYRSDISKYSACPEEEEVLFYPYSGFVVQNIIKDAKIIQ
;
A
#
# COMPACT_ATOMS: atom_id res chain seq x y z
N MET A 1 -24.62 16.35 9.15
CA MET A 1 -23.76 16.05 8.00
C MET A 1 -22.33 16.27 8.43
N THR A 2 -21.70 15.21 8.94
CA THR A 2 -20.30 15.25 9.35
C THR A 2 -19.48 14.96 8.10
N THR A 3 -18.86 15.98 7.52
CA THR A 3 -17.90 15.79 6.44
C THR A 3 -16.69 15.06 7.02
N PHE A 4 -16.58 13.76 6.75
CA PHE A 4 -15.35 13.00 6.96
C PHE A 4 -14.27 13.66 6.09
N ARG A 5 -13.37 14.42 6.71
CA ARG A 5 -12.15 14.86 6.04
C ARG A 5 -11.25 13.63 5.96
N HIS A 6 -11.28 12.94 4.82
CA HIS A 6 -10.30 11.90 4.55
C HIS A 6 -8.90 12.53 4.65
N ASN A 7 -8.01 11.90 5.42
CA ASN A 7 -6.64 12.37 5.51
C ASN A 7 -5.91 11.99 4.21
N ASN A 8 -5.83 12.93 3.27
CA ASN A 8 -5.28 12.73 1.92
C ASN A 8 -3.79 12.29 1.89
N GLU A 9 -3.14 12.15 3.05
CA GLU A 9 -1.74 11.75 3.17
C GLU A 9 -1.53 10.22 3.06
N LYS A 10 -2.57 9.39 3.35
CA LYS A 10 -2.52 7.91 3.32
C LYS A 10 -2.03 7.34 2.00
N PHE A 11 -2.35 8.00 0.90
CA PHE A 11 -2.00 7.56 -0.44
C PHE A 11 -1.25 8.61 -1.26
N SER A 12 -0.68 9.62 -0.60
CA SER A 12 0.08 10.69 -1.24
C SER A 12 1.36 10.18 -1.94
N CYS A 13 1.90 10.95 -2.90
CA CYS A 13 3.14 10.59 -3.60
C CYS A 13 4.35 10.48 -2.67
N THR A 14 4.36 11.20 -1.55
CA THR A 14 5.45 11.14 -0.56
C THR A 14 5.46 9.80 0.17
N THR A 15 4.31 9.15 0.32
CA THR A 15 4.16 7.80 0.90
C THR A 15 4.14 6.68 -0.14
N SER A 16 4.38 7.00 -1.42
CA SER A 16 4.14 6.05 -2.53
C SER A 16 5.20 6.05 -3.63
N ARG A 17 6.39 6.63 -3.39
CA ARG A 17 7.49 6.51 -4.36
C ARG A 17 7.86 5.04 -4.57
N PHE A 18 7.99 4.63 -5.82
CA PHE A 18 8.39 3.27 -6.17
C PHE A 18 9.91 3.15 -6.35
N LEU A 19 10.38 1.91 -6.43
CA LEU A 19 11.79 1.60 -6.64
C LEU A 19 12.07 1.05 -8.03
N THR A 20 13.15 1.56 -8.63
CA THR A 20 13.87 0.99 -9.76
C THR A 20 15.38 1.11 -9.45
N PRO A 21 16.16 0.02 -9.28
CA PRO A 21 15.86 -1.40 -9.53
C PRO A 21 15.18 -2.16 -8.37
N THR A 22 14.73 -3.38 -8.68
CA THR A 22 13.83 -4.27 -7.92
C THR A 22 14.44 -4.99 -6.70
N PHE A 23 15.37 -4.38 -5.97
CA PHE A 23 15.91 -4.98 -4.74
C PHE A 23 15.26 -4.40 -3.48
N ARG A 24 15.07 -5.27 -2.49
CA ARG A 24 14.68 -4.85 -1.15
C ARG A 24 15.80 -4.06 -0.50
N ARG A 25 15.45 -2.94 0.14
CA ARG A 25 16.46 -2.09 0.77
C ARG A 25 17.04 -2.74 2.04
N PRO A 26 18.30 -2.44 2.40
CA PRO A 26 19.02 -3.15 3.48
C PRO A 26 18.32 -3.09 4.84
N GLY A 27 17.80 -1.93 5.25
CA GLY A 27 17.14 -1.77 6.55
C GLY A 27 15.93 -2.69 6.69
N TYR A 28 15.06 -2.69 5.67
CA TYR A 28 13.94 -3.63 5.61
C TYR A 28 14.40 -5.10 5.59
N ARG A 29 15.49 -5.44 4.88
CA ARG A 29 16.00 -6.83 4.86
C ARG A 29 16.46 -7.32 6.23
N GLU A 30 16.97 -6.45 7.09
CA GLU A 30 17.38 -6.84 8.43
C GLU A 30 16.20 -7.02 9.38
N ILE A 31 15.21 -6.12 9.36
CA ILE A 31 14.08 -6.18 10.31
C ILE A 31 13.16 -7.37 10.06
N ILE A 32 13.04 -7.85 8.82
CA ILE A 32 12.24 -9.03 8.50
C ILE A 32 12.85 -10.36 8.98
N LYS A 33 14.13 -10.35 9.39
CA LYS A 33 14.80 -11.51 10.01
C LYS A 33 14.59 -11.57 11.52
N ILE A 34 14.15 -10.47 12.14
CA ILE A 34 13.91 -10.41 13.57
C ILE A 34 12.72 -11.31 13.90
N ASN A 35 12.98 -12.39 14.63
CA ASN A 35 11.92 -13.26 15.10
C ASN A 35 11.14 -12.54 16.21
N SER A 36 9.86 -12.34 16.01
CA SER A 36 8.96 -11.67 16.95
C SER A 36 7.65 -12.44 17.05
N LEU A 37 7.08 -12.50 18.25
CA LEU A 37 5.70 -12.94 18.42
C LEU A 37 4.79 -12.04 17.58
N CYS A 38 3.85 -12.66 16.87
CA CYS A 38 2.88 -11.94 16.05
C CYS A 38 1.71 -11.50 16.91
N ASP A 39 1.33 -10.24 16.78
CA ASP A 39 0.08 -9.74 17.34
C ASP A 39 -1.12 -10.30 16.55
N PRO A 40 -2.30 -10.44 17.18
CA PRO A 40 -3.53 -10.86 16.49
C PRO A 40 -3.85 -9.96 15.28
N GLU A 41 -4.38 -10.56 14.22
CA GLU A 41 -4.69 -9.85 12.97
C GLU A 41 -5.64 -8.66 13.17
N GLU A 42 -6.65 -8.84 14.03
CA GLU A 42 -7.64 -7.81 14.35
C GLU A 42 -6.96 -6.55 14.91
N ILE A 43 -6.04 -6.74 15.87
CA ILE A 43 -5.33 -5.64 16.53
C ILE A 43 -4.40 -4.93 15.55
N VAL A 44 -3.64 -5.68 14.74
CA VAL A 44 -2.64 -5.09 13.85
C VAL A 44 -3.29 -4.38 12.65
N CYS A 45 -4.36 -4.94 12.08
CA CYS A 45 -5.08 -4.33 10.97
C CYS A 45 -5.87 -3.10 11.43
N SER A 46 -6.55 -3.16 12.58
CA SER A 46 -7.24 -2.00 13.15
C SER A 46 -6.29 -0.83 13.38
N LYS A 47 -5.15 -1.09 14.04
CA LYS A 47 -4.10 -0.08 14.29
C LYS A 47 -3.44 0.44 13.01
N TRP A 48 -3.34 -0.38 11.95
CA TRP A 48 -2.83 0.06 10.66
C TRP A 48 -3.74 1.12 10.02
N SER A 49 -5.05 0.85 10.00
CA SER A 49 -6.06 1.70 9.37
C SER A 49 -6.48 2.91 10.20
N ASP A 50 -6.13 2.96 11.48
CA ASP A 50 -6.51 4.04 12.39
C ASP A 50 -5.86 5.38 11.99
N GLU A 51 -6.70 6.37 11.67
CA GLU A 51 -6.28 7.72 11.27
C GLU A 51 -5.80 8.57 12.45
N ASP A 52 -6.22 8.29 13.70
CA ASP A 52 -5.84 9.10 14.86
C ASP A 52 -4.36 8.89 15.22
N GLU A 53 -3.87 7.64 15.12
CA GLU A 53 -2.48 7.30 15.42
C GLU A 53 -1.52 7.50 14.23
N ASN A 54 -2.04 7.65 13.00
CA ASN A 54 -1.27 7.79 11.75
C ASN A 54 -0.15 6.74 11.58
N TYR A 55 -0.40 5.51 12.04
CA TYR A 55 0.62 4.46 12.06
C TYR A 55 1.04 4.07 10.64
N TYR A 56 0.10 4.05 9.69
CA TYR A 56 0.41 3.79 8.29
C TYR A 56 1.44 4.79 7.75
N GLN A 57 1.34 6.07 8.12
CA GLN A 57 2.19 7.14 7.59
C GLN A 57 3.61 7.00 8.11
N LEU A 58 3.75 6.77 9.42
CA LEU A 58 5.04 6.53 10.06
C LEU A 58 5.78 5.35 9.42
N ILE A 59 5.08 4.21 9.27
CA ILE A 59 5.69 2.98 8.75
C ILE A 59 5.99 3.10 7.27
N ASN A 60 5.07 3.63 6.46
CA ASN A 60 5.30 3.80 5.02
C ASN A 60 6.42 4.79 4.73
N THR A 61 6.52 5.89 5.47
CA THR A 61 7.65 6.83 5.37
C THR A 61 8.97 6.14 5.72
N ALA A 62 9.01 5.37 6.81
CA ALA A 62 10.21 4.63 7.19
C ALA A 62 10.62 3.57 6.15
N LEU A 63 9.67 2.90 5.50
CA LEU A 63 9.94 1.96 4.42
C LEU A 63 10.48 2.67 3.16
N LEU A 64 9.95 3.84 2.82
CA LEU A 64 10.38 4.65 1.68
C LEU A 64 11.75 5.28 1.85
N ASP A 65 12.12 5.64 3.08
CA ASP A 65 13.42 6.22 3.40
C ASP A 65 14.44 5.16 3.82
N ASP A 66 14.01 3.90 3.97
CA ASP A 66 14.78 2.82 4.60
C ASP A 66 15.35 3.23 5.96
N ASN A 67 14.56 3.95 6.74
CA ASN A 67 14.95 4.46 8.05
C ASN A 67 15.07 3.29 9.05
N TYR A 68 16.27 2.72 9.14
CA TYR A 68 16.53 1.52 9.92
C TYR A 68 16.13 1.65 11.39
N GLU A 69 16.35 2.79 12.04
CA GLU A 69 16.01 2.97 13.45
C GLU A 69 14.51 2.91 13.70
N VAL A 70 13.71 3.55 12.84
CA VAL A 70 12.24 3.47 12.91
C VAL A 70 11.76 2.05 12.56
N LEU A 71 12.28 1.47 11.47
CA LEU A 71 11.91 0.11 11.07
C LEU A 71 12.23 -0.92 12.16
N LYS A 72 13.39 -0.80 12.82
CA LYS A 72 13.81 -1.68 13.90
C LYS A 72 12.93 -1.50 15.15
N LYS A 73 12.64 -0.25 15.53
CA LYS A 73 11.73 0.07 16.64
C LYS A 73 10.34 -0.53 16.44
N HIS A 74 9.86 -0.57 15.20
CA HIS A 74 8.53 -1.06 14.85
C HIS A 74 8.52 -2.46 14.20
N ALA A 75 9.63 -3.22 14.30
CA ALA A 75 9.80 -4.49 13.59
C ALA A 75 8.72 -5.53 13.95
N ARG A 76 8.31 -5.61 15.22
CA ARG A 76 7.21 -6.50 15.66
C ARG A 76 5.90 -6.19 14.96
N PHE A 77 5.52 -4.91 14.88
CA PHE A 77 4.29 -4.49 14.21
C PHE A 77 4.37 -4.80 12.70
N ILE A 78 5.47 -4.41 12.05
CA ILE A 78 5.69 -4.65 10.62
C ILE A 78 5.61 -6.15 10.30
N ASN A 79 6.26 -6.99 11.12
CA ASN A 79 6.22 -8.45 10.94
C ASN A 79 4.83 -9.02 11.21
N SER A 80 4.10 -8.52 12.22
CA SER A 80 2.73 -8.95 12.49
C SER A 80 1.79 -8.61 11.34
N LEU A 81 1.88 -7.39 10.79
CA LEU A 81 1.04 -6.97 9.67
C LEU A 81 1.36 -7.77 8.40
N ARG A 82 2.65 -8.00 8.12
CA ARG A 82 3.10 -8.91 7.06
C ARG A 82 2.49 -10.31 7.23
N MET A 83 2.47 -10.84 8.45
CA MET A 83 1.90 -12.17 8.69
C MET A 83 0.38 -12.18 8.58
N ALA A 84 -0.31 -11.14 9.03
CA ALA A 84 -1.75 -10.98 8.83
C ALA A 84 -2.09 -10.99 7.32
N ILE A 85 -1.38 -10.22 6.49
CA ILE A 85 -1.60 -10.19 5.04
C ILE A 85 -1.32 -11.56 4.41
N LYS A 86 -0.24 -12.23 4.80
CA LYS A 86 0.14 -13.53 4.23
C LYS A 86 -0.83 -14.65 4.63
N ASN A 87 -1.27 -14.67 5.88
CA ASN A 87 -2.15 -15.72 6.40
C ASN A 87 -3.58 -15.59 5.85
N ASN A 88 -4.02 -14.37 5.57
CA ASN A 88 -5.31 -14.06 4.95
C ASN A 88 -5.20 -13.80 3.45
N HIS A 89 -4.14 -14.31 2.82
CA HIS A 89 -3.93 -14.06 1.40
C HIS A 89 -5.09 -14.61 0.57
N SER A 90 -5.67 -13.73 -0.24
CA SER A 90 -6.67 -14.11 -1.23
C SER A 90 -6.04 -14.30 -2.61
N ASN A 91 -6.32 -15.44 -3.24
CA ASN A 91 -6.03 -15.70 -4.65
C ASN A 91 -7.18 -15.26 -5.57
N GLU A 92 -8.21 -14.60 -5.03
CA GLU A 92 -9.33 -14.12 -5.84
C GLU A 92 -8.84 -13.13 -6.90
N ILE A 93 -9.33 -13.28 -8.13
CA ILE A 93 -9.09 -12.28 -9.19
C ILE A 93 -9.94 -11.06 -8.86
N ILE A 94 -9.30 -9.94 -8.54
CA ILE A 94 -9.98 -8.71 -8.14
C ILE A 94 -9.40 -7.49 -8.86
N ILE A 95 -10.23 -6.47 -9.02
CA ILE A 95 -9.78 -5.13 -9.38
C ILE A 95 -9.86 -4.27 -8.13
N VAL A 96 -8.80 -3.53 -7.86
CA VAL A 96 -8.71 -2.59 -6.74
C VAL A 96 -8.11 -1.28 -7.21
N TYR A 97 -8.40 -0.22 -6.46
CA TYR A 97 -8.11 1.14 -6.84
C TYR A 97 -7.22 1.80 -5.79
N ARG A 98 -6.26 2.61 -6.25
CA ARG A 98 -5.42 3.44 -5.39
C ARG A 98 -5.36 4.86 -5.94
N GLY A 99 -5.89 5.82 -5.19
CA GLY A 99 -5.69 7.23 -5.47
C GLY A 99 -4.25 7.64 -5.16
N LEU A 100 -3.69 8.53 -5.96
CA LEU A 100 -2.36 9.10 -5.78
C LEU A 100 -2.34 10.57 -6.19
N SER A 101 -1.89 11.41 -5.26
CA SER A 101 -1.59 12.82 -5.52
C SER A 101 -0.22 12.94 -6.19
N ILE A 102 -0.18 12.77 -7.51
CA ILE A 102 1.03 12.85 -8.34
C ILE A 102 0.79 13.82 -9.50
N ASP A 103 1.78 14.65 -9.83
CA ASP A 103 1.65 15.59 -10.93
C ASP A 103 1.77 14.89 -12.29
N SER A 104 1.11 15.45 -13.30
CA SER A 104 1.06 14.84 -14.64
C SER A 104 2.42 14.74 -15.32
N LYS A 105 3.35 15.64 -15.03
CA LYS A 105 4.71 15.59 -15.56
C LYS A 105 5.46 14.40 -14.96
N GLN A 106 5.37 14.22 -13.64
CA GLN A 106 5.93 13.09 -12.93
C GLN A 106 5.34 11.77 -13.45
N VAL A 107 4.03 11.69 -13.67
CA VAL A 107 3.41 10.49 -14.27
C VAL A 107 4.05 10.14 -15.62
N ASN A 108 4.23 11.13 -16.50
CA ASN A 108 4.81 10.92 -17.83
C ASN A 108 6.30 10.55 -17.79
N GLU A 109 7.04 11.00 -16.78
CA GLU A 109 8.47 10.72 -16.62
C GLU A 109 8.70 9.34 -15.99
N GLU A 110 7.89 8.99 -14.99
CA GLU A 110 8.07 7.82 -14.14
C GLU A 110 7.35 6.56 -14.64
N TYR A 111 6.16 6.69 -15.22
CA TYR A 111 5.36 5.54 -15.65
C TYR A 111 5.31 5.43 -17.17
N LYS A 112 5.66 4.24 -17.66
CA LYS A 112 5.62 3.89 -19.09
C LYS A 112 4.96 2.54 -19.24
N ILE A 113 4.18 2.34 -20.29
CA ILE A 113 3.61 1.02 -20.62
C ILE A 113 4.76 0.00 -20.72
N GLY A 114 4.60 -1.14 -20.04
CA GLY A 114 5.59 -2.21 -19.90
C GLY A 114 6.63 -1.99 -18.81
N SER A 115 6.68 -0.80 -18.18
CA SER A 115 7.58 -0.55 -17.04
C SER A 115 7.16 -1.38 -15.83
N GLN A 116 8.16 -1.87 -15.09
CA GLN A 116 7.99 -2.64 -13.88
C GLN A 116 8.58 -1.88 -12.71
N PHE A 117 7.87 -1.89 -11.58
CA PHE A 117 8.32 -1.20 -10.37
C PHE A 117 7.86 -1.94 -9.12
N LEU A 118 8.49 -1.61 -7.98
CA LEU A 118 8.07 -2.08 -6.66
C LEU A 118 7.59 -0.91 -5.81
N TRP A 119 6.48 -1.06 -5.10
CA TRP A 119 6.16 -0.17 -3.99
C TRP A 119 6.77 -0.71 -2.69
N PRO A 120 7.73 -0.01 -2.06
CA PRO A 120 8.39 -0.49 -0.85
C PRO A 120 7.47 -0.47 0.39
N THR A 121 6.34 0.23 0.29
CA THR A 121 5.35 0.42 1.35
C THR A 121 4.31 -0.69 1.39
N PHE A 122 3.58 -0.78 2.50
CA PHE A 122 2.30 -1.47 2.47
C PHE A 122 1.36 -0.65 1.59
N THR A 123 0.94 -1.25 0.48
CA THR A 123 0.14 -0.55 -0.51
C THR A 123 -1.33 -0.77 -0.19
N SER A 124 -1.93 0.22 0.47
CA SER A 124 -3.37 0.31 0.65
C SER A 124 -4.06 0.52 -0.70
N THR A 125 -5.18 -0.16 -0.92
CA THR A 125 -6.05 -0.03 -2.08
C THR A 125 -7.50 -0.21 -1.63
N SER A 126 -8.48 0.24 -2.41
CA SER A 126 -9.90 0.04 -2.13
C SER A 126 -10.55 -0.78 -3.24
N ARG A 127 -11.54 -1.62 -2.91
CA ARG A 127 -12.45 -2.18 -3.94
C ARG A 127 -13.41 -1.13 -4.49
N ASN A 128 -13.64 -0.05 -3.76
CA ASN A 128 -14.49 1.05 -4.17
C ASN A 128 -13.66 2.14 -4.86
N LYS A 129 -13.92 2.34 -6.15
CA LYS A 129 -13.23 3.35 -6.95
C LYS A 129 -13.46 4.77 -6.43
N ASP A 130 -14.67 5.09 -5.97
CA ASP A 130 -15.02 6.43 -5.50
C ASP A 130 -14.29 6.78 -4.20
N VAL A 131 -14.09 5.79 -3.33
CA VAL A 131 -13.23 5.92 -2.15
C VAL A 131 -11.79 6.22 -2.58
N ALA A 132 -11.24 5.43 -3.51
CA ALA A 132 -9.88 5.64 -3.99
C ALA A 132 -9.67 7.00 -4.67
N ASP A 133 -10.64 7.47 -5.46
CA ASP A 133 -10.61 8.78 -6.14
C ASP A 133 -10.50 9.94 -5.14
N GLY A 134 -11.06 9.78 -3.93
CA GLY A 134 -10.96 10.77 -2.86
C GLY A 134 -9.53 11.03 -2.35
N PHE A 135 -8.57 10.15 -2.65
CA PHE A 135 -7.22 10.21 -2.10
C PHE A 135 -6.15 10.79 -3.05
N GLY A 136 -6.51 11.19 -4.28
CA GLY A 136 -5.54 11.84 -5.16
C GLY A 136 -6.04 12.20 -6.55
N ASP A 137 -5.13 12.77 -7.35
CA ASP A 137 -5.43 13.23 -8.71
C ASP A 137 -5.47 12.09 -9.74
N TYR A 138 -4.68 11.03 -9.51
CA TYR A 138 -4.59 9.88 -10.39
C TYR A 138 -5.09 8.62 -9.67
N ILE A 139 -5.73 7.73 -10.43
CA ILE A 139 -6.13 6.42 -9.94
C ILE A 139 -5.27 5.34 -10.59
N PHE A 140 -4.70 4.48 -9.77
CA PHE A 140 -4.19 3.19 -10.20
C PHE A 140 -5.32 2.17 -10.12
N GLU A 141 -5.71 1.60 -11.25
CA GLU A 141 -6.61 0.46 -11.33
C GLU A 141 -5.77 -0.80 -11.46
N ILE A 142 -5.68 -1.54 -10.37
CA ILE A 142 -4.77 -2.69 -10.23
C ILE A 142 -5.57 -3.97 -10.46
N HIS A 143 -5.20 -4.70 -11.51
CA HIS A 143 -5.77 -6.00 -11.82
C HIS A 143 -4.94 -7.07 -11.12
N ALA A 144 -5.44 -7.61 -10.03
CA ALA A 144 -4.76 -8.61 -9.21
C ALA A 144 -5.24 -10.01 -9.59
N ALA A 145 -4.34 -10.87 -10.04
CA ALA A 145 -4.63 -12.21 -10.55
C ALA A 145 -4.39 -13.31 -9.51
N GLU A 146 -4.80 -14.54 -9.83
CA GLU A 146 -4.73 -15.69 -8.91
C GLU A 146 -3.29 -16.12 -8.56
N HIS A 147 -2.32 -15.82 -9.43
CA HIS A 147 -0.93 -16.31 -9.32
C HIS A 147 0.11 -15.19 -9.27
N ASP A 148 -0.28 -14.04 -8.72
CA ASP A 148 0.65 -12.94 -8.51
C ASP A 148 1.77 -13.33 -7.54
N TRP A 149 2.98 -12.79 -7.75
CA TRP A 149 4.14 -13.07 -6.90
C TRP A 149 4.17 -12.23 -5.60
N THR A 150 3.01 -11.72 -5.17
CA THR A 150 2.86 -10.94 -3.95
C THR A 150 1.64 -11.39 -3.15
N TYR A 151 1.59 -10.95 -1.89
CA TYR A 151 0.44 -11.19 -1.02
C TYR A 151 -0.43 -9.93 -0.95
N ARG A 152 -1.74 -10.16 -0.93
CA ARG A 152 -2.76 -9.16 -0.65
C ARG A 152 -3.81 -9.77 0.27
N SER A 153 -4.39 -8.96 1.15
CA SER A 153 -5.47 -9.35 2.03
C SER A 153 -6.51 -8.25 2.06
N ASP A 154 -7.78 -8.66 2.03
CA ASP A 154 -8.87 -7.81 2.48
C ASP A 154 -8.72 -7.61 3.99
N ILE A 155 -8.65 -6.35 4.44
CA ILE A 155 -8.57 -6.02 5.86
C ILE A 155 -9.81 -5.28 6.36
N SER A 156 -10.81 -5.06 5.50
CA SER A 156 -12.00 -4.25 5.79
C SER A 156 -12.71 -4.69 7.07
N LYS A 157 -12.82 -6.00 7.32
CA LYS A 157 -13.43 -6.57 8.53
C LYS A 157 -12.78 -6.10 9.84
N TYR A 158 -11.48 -5.83 9.82
CA TYR A 158 -10.71 -5.44 11.00
C TYR A 158 -10.27 -3.97 10.96
N SER A 159 -10.57 -3.27 9.87
CA SER A 159 -10.22 -1.87 9.67
C SER A 159 -10.99 -1.00 10.66
N ALA A 160 -10.35 0.09 11.11
CA ALA A 160 -11.01 1.19 11.80
C ALA A 160 -11.97 1.96 10.87
N CYS A 161 -11.76 1.84 9.55
CA CYS A 161 -12.57 2.43 8.48
C CYS A 161 -13.05 1.31 7.53
N PRO A 162 -14.00 0.46 7.94
CA PRO A 162 -14.46 -0.69 7.14
C PRO A 162 -15.10 -0.27 5.79
N GLU A 163 -15.69 0.91 5.73
CA GLU A 163 -16.29 1.51 4.53
C GLU A 163 -15.29 1.84 3.43
N GLU A 164 -13.99 1.90 3.75
CA GLU A 164 -12.95 2.07 2.72
C GLU A 164 -12.75 0.80 1.88
N GLU A 165 -13.31 -0.33 2.29
CA GLU A 165 -13.16 -1.63 1.61
C GLU A 165 -11.68 -1.97 1.30
N GLU A 166 -10.80 -1.69 2.28
CA GLU A 166 -9.36 -1.71 2.09
C GLU A 166 -8.84 -3.14 1.81
N VAL A 167 -8.16 -3.27 0.66
CA VAL A 167 -7.29 -4.41 0.34
C VAL A 167 -5.84 -3.96 0.44
N LEU A 168 -5.10 -4.60 1.33
CA LEU A 168 -3.73 -4.23 1.66
C LEU A 168 -2.73 -5.19 1.00
N PHE A 169 -1.81 -4.64 0.22
CA PHE A 169 -0.73 -5.38 -0.41
C PHE A 169 0.54 -5.39 0.44
N TYR A 170 1.29 -6.47 0.31
CA TYR A 170 2.56 -6.68 0.99
C TYR A 170 3.61 -5.61 0.61
N PRO A 171 4.54 -5.25 1.52
CA PRO A 171 5.65 -4.37 1.17
C PRO A 171 6.53 -4.96 0.07
N TYR A 172 6.98 -4.11 -0.85
CA TYR A 172 7.72 -4.51 -2.06
C TYR A 172 6.89 -5.37 -3.02
N SER A 173 5.57 -5.16 -3.05
CA SER A 173 4.73 -5.69 -4.15
C SER A 173 5.18 -5.09 -5.47
N GLY A 174 5.25 -5.94 -6.50
CA GLY A 174 5.65 -5.55 -7.84
C GLY A 174 4.46 -5.37 -8.77
N PHE A 175 4.56 -4.38 -9.64
CA PHE A 175 3.52 -4.00 -10.58
C PHE A 175 4.12 -3.76 -11.96
N VAL A 176 3.30 -3.96 -12.99
CA VAL A 176 3.65 -3.71 -14.39
C VAL A 176 2.58 -2.82 -14.99
N VAL A 177 2.98 -1.67 -15.53
CA VAL A 177 2.03 -0.76 -16.19
C VAL A 177 1.58 -1.39 -17.51
N GLN A 178 0.31 -1.73 -17.62
CA GLN A 178 -0.32 -2.24 -18.83
C GLN A 178 -0.84 -1.12 -19.71
N ASN A 179 -1.38 -0.05 -19.12
CA ASN A 179 -2.00 1.04 -19.86
C ASN A 179 -1.99 2.37 -19.09
N ILE A 180 -2.07 3.48 -19.83
CA ILE A 180 -2.17 4.83 -19.25
C ILE A 180 -3.23 5.62 -20.02
N ILE A 181 -4.36 5.91 -19.36
CA ILE A 181 -5.46 6.71 -19.90
C ILE A 181 -5.32 8.14 -19.38
N LYS A 182 -4.54 8.96 -20.10
CA LYS A 182 -4.13 10.29 -19.62
C LYS A 182 -5.30 11.23 -19.32
N ASP A 183 -6.30 11.27 -20.18
CA ASP A 183 -7.45 12.16 -20.03
C ASP A 183 -8.32 11.79 -18.83
N ALA A 184 -8.38 10.51 -18.49
CA ALA A 184 -9.08 10.00 -17.31
C ALA A 184 -8.20 9.97 -16.05
N LYS A 185 -6.90 10.30 -16.18
CA LYS A 185 -5.88 10.16 -15.12
C LYS A 185 -5.85 8.76 -14.49
N ILE A 186 -6.01 7.71 -15.31
CA ILE A 186 -5.97 6.31 -14.87
C ILE A 186 -4.67 5.64 -15.34
N ILE A 187 -4.04 4.90 -14.45
CA ILE A 187 -2.91 4.01 -14.73
C ILE A 187 -3.38 2.57 -14.41
N GLN A 188 -3.20 1.65 -15.35
CA GLN A 188 -3.56 0.22 -15.20
C GLN A 188 -2.29 -0.62 -15.21
#